data_AF-A0A1G2WMB3-F1
#
_entry.id   AF-A0A1G2WMB3-F1
#
_cell.length_a   1.000
_cell.length_b   1.000
_cell.length_c   1.000
_cell.angle_alpha   90.00
_cell.angle_beta   90.00
_cell.angle_gamma   90.00
#
_symmetry.space_group_name_H-M   'P 1'
#
loop_
_entity.id
_entity.type
_entity.pdbx_description
1 polymer ?
#
loop_
_entity_poly.entity_id
_entity_poly.type
_entity_poly.pdbx_seq_one_letter_code
_entity_poly.pdbx_strand_id
1 'polypeptide(L)'
;MYQGRYKSILVEKESYLHILSRYIHLNPVRTKQKEKTSLLEKEKYLRNYKWSSLLGYIDDAQRGTFVDYEQVLETYGGENKEGRKEYWKSICYDLSRGIDIKEKIIGGSILGGDIFANWVRDRFLPAKSREIPAVKQLKKYATKEEIIEALCKEVNKRFDEIKEERGTIRQIAMELLYRFGGMKGTEIGEMLGVDYSTVSQGRKRLREKLKGNKNLSKIIKRVETDLSL
;
A
#
# COMPACT_ATOMS: atom_id res chain seq x y z
N MET A 1 -11.16 -23.12 11.77
CA MET A 1 -10.51 -23.77 10.61
C MET A 1 -10.12 -22.81 9.47
N TYR A 2 -10.59 -21.55 9.44
CA TYR A 2 -10.30 -20.57 8.37
C TYR A 2 -9.49 -19.32 8.78
N GLN A 3 -9.21 -19.11 10.06
CA GLN A 3 -8.40 -17.97 10.50
C GLN A 3 -6.96 -18.08 9.95
N GLY A 4 -6.51 -17.05 9.22
CA GLY A 4 -5.14 -16.88 8.75
C GLY A 4 -4.79 -17.57 7.42
N ARG A 5 -5.72 -18.28 6.76
CA ARG A 5 -5.45 -18.95 5.46
C ARG A 5 -5.75 -18.09 4.24
N TYR A 6 -6.67 -17.15 4.37
CA TYR A 6 -7.05 -16.24 3.29
C TYR A 6 -6.62 -14.82 3.64
N LYS A 7 -5.99 -14.14 2.67
CA LYS A 7 -5.68 -12.72 2.77
C LYS A 7 -6.84 -11.93 2.19
N SER A 8 -7.50 -11.14 3.03
CA SER A 8 -8.52 -10.17 2.62
C SER A 8 -7.94 -8.77 2.65
N ILE A 9 -8.30 -7.94 1.67
CA ILE A 9 -7.96 -6.52 1.63
C ILE A 9 -9.27 -5.76 1.49
N LEU A 10 -9.53 -4.84 2.41
CA LEU A 10 -10.65 -3.90 2.31
C LEU A 10 -10.28 -2.80 1.32
N VAL A 11 -11.19 -2.47 0.40
CA VAL A 11 -10.90 -1.55 -0.70
C VAL A 11 -11.83 -0.35 -0.61
N GLU A 12 -11.28 0.85 -0.65
CA GLU A 12 -12.05 2.08 -0.87
C GLU A 12 -12.51 2.07 -2.33
N LYS A 13 -13.80 1.83 -2.52
CA LYS A 13 -14.39 1.45 -3.80
C LYS A 13 -14.13 2.50 -4.87
N GLU A 14 -14.54 3.73 -4.61
CA GLU A 14 -14.57 4.85 -5.56
C GLU A 14 -13.16 5.15 -6.10
N SER A 15 -12.17 5.11 -5.22
CA SER A 15 -10.79 5.49 -5.54
C SER A 15 -9.94 4.33 -6.08
N TYR A 16 -10.19 3.09 -5.64
CA TYR A 16 -9.25 1.98 -5.87
C TYR A 16 -9.84 0.72 -6.49
N LEU A 17 -11.16 0.55 -6.58
CA LEU A 17 -11.75 -0.67 -7.15
C LEU A 17 -11.31 -0.90 -8.60
N HIS A 18 -11.38 0.14 -9.43
CA HIS A 18 -10.98 0.08 -10.83
C HIS A 18 -9.47 -0.22 -10.99
N ILE A 19 -8.62 0.32 -10.11
CA ILE A 19 -7.16 0.06 -10.07
C ILE A 19 -6.90 -1.40 -9.70
N LEU A 20 -7.57 -1.91 -8.66
CA LEU A 20 -7.43 -3.29 -8.21
C LEU A 20 -7.89 -4.28 -9.28
N SER A 21 -9.00 -3.99 -9.96
CA SER A 21 -9.51 -4.78 -11.08
C SER A 21 -8.44 -4.94 -12.18
N ARG A 22 -7.80 -3.83 -12.59
CA ARG A 22 -6.72 -3.87 -13.58
C ARG A 22 -5.49 -4.64 -13.09
N TYR A 23 -5.11 -4.45 -11.83
CA TYR A 23 -4.01 -5.20 -11.22
C TYR A 23 -4.27 -6.71 -11.28
N ILE A 24 -5.48 -7.16 -10.93
CA ILE A 24 -5.88 -8.57 -10.95
C ILE A 24 -5.82 -9.13 -12.38
N HIS A 25 -6.37 -8.40 -13.36
CA HIS A 25 -6.38 -8.87 -14.75
C HIS A 25 -4.98 -8.92 -15.39
N LEU A 26 -4.01 -8.18 -14.86
CA LEU A 26 -2.61 -8.27 -15.30
C LEU A 26 -1.82 -9.42 -14.65
N ASN A 27 -2.31 -10.02 -13.55
CA ASN A 27 -1.59 -11.11 -12.86
C ASN A 27 -1.16 -12.28 -13.77
N PRO A 28 -1.96 -12.76 -14.74
CA PRO A 28 -1.57 -13.88 -15.61
C PRO A 28 -0.29 -13.65 -16.41
N VAL A 29 0.06 -12.38 -16.70
CA VAL A 29 1.28 -12.00 -17.44
C VAL A 29 2.38 -11.43 -16.57
N ARG A 30 2.16 -11.34 -15.24
CA ARG A 30 3.14 -10.89 -14.24
C ARG A 30 3.93 -12.05 -13.62
N THR A 31 4.13 -13.13 -14.37
CA THR A 31 4.92 -14.29 -13.94
C THR A 31 6.33 -14.22 -14.49
N LYS A 32 7.30 -14.88 -13.82
CA LYS A 32 8.68 -14.97 -14.30
C LYS A 32 8.78 -15.53 -15.72
N GLN A 33 7.90 -16.46 -16.08
CA GLN A 33 7.85 -17.07 -17.41
C GLN A 33 7.46 -16.06 -18.51
N LYS A 34 6.59 -15.10 -18.17
CA LYS A 34 6.08 -14.09 -19.11
C LYS A 34 6.89 -12.80 -19.10
N GLU A 35 7.87 -12.66 -18.21
CA GLU A 35 8.66 -11.44 -18.03
C GLU A 35 9.34 -10.99 -19.35
N LYS A 36 9.99 -11.94 -20.05
CA LYS A 36 10.72 -11.72 -21.31
C LYS A 36 9.84 -11.68 -22.57
N THR A 37 8.55 -11.93 -22.43
CA THR A 37 7.59 -11.95 -23.55
C THR A 37 7.27 -10.52 -24.00
N SER A 38 7.10 -10.30 -25.30
CA SER A 38 6.79 -8.97 -25.84
C SER A 38 5.43 -8.46 -25.36
N LEU A 39 5.22 -7.13 -25.41
CA LEU A 39 3.93 -6.53 -25.03
C LEU A 39 2.77 -7.08 -25.87
N LEU A 40 2.97 -7.21 -27.18
CA LEU A 40 1.95 -7.76 -28.10
C LEU A 40 1.56 -9.19 -27.75
N GLU A 41 2.53 -10.04 -27.42
CA GLU A 41 2.25 -11.41 -27.00
C GLU A 41 1.56 -11.48 -25.63
N LYS A 42 1.89 -10.58 -24.70
CA LYS A 42 1.20 -10.45 -23.41
C LYS A 42 -0.25 -10.02 -23.61
N GLU A 43 -0.51 -9.03 -24.47
CA GLU A 43 -1.87 -8.60 -24.82
C GLU A 43 -2.68 -9.75 -25.46
N LYS A 44 -2.08 -10.44 -26.44
CA LYS A 44 -2.71 -11.60 -27.07
C LYS A 44 -3.00 -12.69 -26.04
N TYR A 45 -2.09 -12.95 -25.11
CA TYR A 45 -2.30 -13.93 -24.05
C TYR A 45 -3.48 -13.55 -23.14
N LEU A 46 -3.55 -12.29 -22.69
CA LEU A 46 -4.65 -11.79 -21.86
C LEU A 46 -6.01 -11.92 -22.55
N ARG A 47 -6.08 -11.61 -23.85
CA ARG A 47 -7.30 -11.73 -24.67
C ARG A 47 -7.77 -13.18 -24.89
N ASN A 48 -6.94 -14.17 -24.54
CA ASN A 48 -7.28 -15.59 -24.64
C ASN A 48 -7.31 -16.29 -23.27
N TYR A 49 -7.10 -15.56 -22.17
CA TYR A 49 -6.99 -16.13 -20.84
C TYR A 49 -8.37 -16.34 -20.20
N LYS A 50 -8.91 -17.55 -20.37
CA LYS A 50 -10.27 -17.93 -19.93
C LYS A 50 -10.46 -18.01 -18.41
N TRP A 51 -9.37 -18.08 -17.64
CA TRP A 51 -9.42 -18.21 -16.17
C TRP A 51 -9.45 -16.86 -15.46
N SER A 52 -10.01 -15.83 -16.11
CA SER A 52 -10.23 -14.51 -15.53
C SER A 52 -11.50 -13.87 -16.08
N SER A 53 -12.07 -12.92 -15.34
CA SER A 53 -13.23 -12.12 -15.77
C SER A 53 -12.92 -11.11 -16.88
N LEU A 54 -11.65 -10.93 -17.27
CA LEU A 54 -11.21 -9.89 -18.20
C LEU A 54 -11.96 -9.91 -19.53
N LEU A 55 -12.27 -11.11 -20.05
CA LEU A 55 -12.98 -11.24 -21.33
C LEU A 55 -14.35 -10.57 -21.29
N GLY A 56 -15.11 -10.77 -20.21
CA GLY A 56 -16.39 -10.09 -20.01
C GLY A 56 -16.27 -8.58 -19.77
N TYR A 57 -15.09 -8.06 -19.39
CA TYR A 57 -14.83 -6.62 -19.28
C TYR A 57 -14.53 -5.95 -20.62
N ILE A 58 -14.01 -6.70 -21.59
CA ILE A 58 -13.63 -6.17 -22.91
C ILE A 58 -14.62 -6.54 -24.01
N ASP A 59 -15.46 -7.54 -23.78
CA ASP A 59 -16.45 -8.07 -24.71
C ASP A 59 -17.73 -8.44 -23.96
N ASP A 60 -18.82 -7.80 -24.35
CA ASP A 60 -20.14 -7.99 -23.74
C ASP A 60 -20.68 -9.41 -23.94
N ALA A 61 -20.37 -10.04 -25.07
CA ALA A 61 -20.80 -11.40 -25.37
C ALA A 61 -20.14 -12.46 -24.48
N GLN A 62 -19.06 -12.11 -23.77
CA GLN A 62 -18.28 -13.01 -22.92
C GLN A 62 -18.47 -12.75 -21.42
N ARG A 63 -19.57 -12.09 -21.05
CA ARG A 63 -19.91 -11.81 -19.65
C ARG A 63 -20.22 -13.07 -18.86
N GLY A 64 -19.72 -13.12 -17.65
CA GLY A 64 -20.14 -14.07 -16.63
C GLY A 64 -21.36 -13.55 -15.88
N THR A 65 -22.32 -14.42 -15.60
CA THR A 65 -23.56 -14.07 -14.88
C THR A 65 -23.34 -13.74 -13.40
N PHE A 66 -22.17 -14.05 -12.86
CA PHE A 66 -21.82 -13.89 -11.44
C PHE A 66 -20.89 -12.69 -11.19
N VAL A 67 -20.63 -11.86 -12.19
CA VAL A 67 -19.72 -10.71 -12.09
C VAL A 67 -20.52 -9.42 -12.28
N ASP A 68 -20.40 -8.50 -11.33
CA ASP A 68 -20.90 -7.13 -11.47
C ASP A 68 -19.82 -6.28 -12.16
N TYR A 69 -20.02 -6.02 -13.45
CA TYR A 69 -19.09 -5.25 -14.29
C TYR A 69 -19.30 -3.75 -14.17
N GLU A 70 -20.52 -3.31 -13.85
CA GLU A 70 -20.93 -1.90 -13.82
C GLU A 70 -20.06 -1.12 -12.82
N GLN A 71 -19.85 -1.67 -11.62
CA GLN A 71 -19.07 -1.04 -10.54
C GLN A 71 -17.65 -0.62 -10.95
N VAL A 72 -17.05 -1.33 -11.90
CA VAL A 72 -15.70 -1.03 -12.41
C VAL A 72 -15.79 -0.20 -13.68
N LEU A 73 -16.73 -0.52 -14.58
CA LEU A 73 -16.86 0.18 -15.88
C LEU A 73 -17.41 1.60 -15.73
N GLU A 74 -18.11 1.93 -14.64
CA GLU A 74 -18.56 3.29 -14.33
C GLU A 74 -17.41 4.31 -14.41
N THR A 75 -16.22 3.98 -13.88
CA THR A 75 -15.02 4.84 -13.96
C THR A 75 -14.53 5.08 -15.40
N TYR A 76 -14.98 4.26 -16.35
CA TYR A 76 -14.58 4.32 -17.76
C TYR A 76 -15.69 4.84 -18.67
N GLY A 77 -16.81 5.33 -18.12
CA GLY A 77 -17.95 5.82 -18.91
C GLY A 77 -19.10 4.81 -19.02
N GLY A 78 -19.10 3.77 -18.18
CA GLY A 78 -20.22 2.86 -18.00
C GLY A 78 -20.15 1.57 -18.81
N GLU A 79 -21.18 0.73 -18.65
CA GLU A 79 -21.28 -0.59 -19.26
C GLU A 79 -21.70 -0.52 -20.74
N ASN A 80 -20.85 0.06 -21.57
CA ASN A 80 -21.08 0.18 -23.01
C ASN A 80 -19.78 -0.09 -23.79
N LYS A 81 -19.89 -0.06 -25.12
CA LYS A 81 -18.77 -0.35 -26.02
C LYS A 81 -17.55 0.57 -25.77
N GLU A 82 -17.78 1.85 -25.52
CA GLU A 82 -16.68 2.79 -25.28
C GLU A 82 -16.07 2.61 -23.89
N GLY A 83 -16.86 2.38 -22.84
CA GLY A 83 -16.31 2.12 -21.50
C GLY A 83 -15.45 0.86 -21.43
N ARG A 84 -15.86 -0.20 -22.13
CA ARG A 84 -15.06 -1.44 -22.27
C ARG A 84 -13.76 -1.22 -23.04
N LYS A 85 -13.79 -0.36 -24.07
CA LYS A 85 -12.61 0.03 -24.85
C LYS A 85 -11.64 0.87 -24.02
N GLU A 86 -12.13 1.83 -23.24
CA GLU A 86 -11.31 2.63 -22.32
C GLU A 86 -10.72 1.79 -21.19
N TYR A 87 -11.49 0.81 -20.68
CA TYR A 87 -10.97 -0.18 -19.74
C TYR A 87 -9.80 -0.96 -20.32
N TRP A 88 -9.95 -1.49 -21.54
CA TRP A 88 -8.88 -2.21 -22.23
C TRP A 88 -7.65 -1.33 -22.48
N LYS A 89 -7.84 -0.09 -22.93
CA LYS A 89 -6.74 0.87 -23.10
C LYS A 89 -5.97 1.08 -21.80
N SER A 90 -6.67 1.18 -20.68
CA SER A 90 -6.05 1.35 -19.36
C SER A 90 -5.24 0.10 -18.94
N ILE A 91 -5.73 -1.10 -19.26
CA ILE A 91 -4.98 -2.36 -19.07
C ILE A 91 -3.69 -2.36 -19.90
N CYS A 92 -3.75 -2.00 -21.18
CA CYS A 92 -2.58 -1.89 -22.06
C CYS A 92 -1.56 -0.85 -21.55
N TYR A 93 -2.06 0.30 -21.10
CA TYR A 93 -1.22 1.33 -20.49
C TYR A 93 -0.46 0.78 -19.28
N ASP A 94 -1.16 0.14 -18.34
CA ASP A 94 -0.58 -0.46 -17.13
C ASP A 94 0.32 -1.66 -17.44
N LEU A 95 0.05 -2.41 -18.51
CA LEU A 95 0.91 -3.49 -18.97
C LEU A 95 2.28 -2.96 -19.43
N SER A 96 2.30 -1.79 -20.09
CA SER A 96 3.53 -1.16 -20.61
C SER A 96 4.35 -0.45 -19.53
N ARG A 97 3.70 0.18 -18.55
CA ARG A 97 4.35 0.99 -17.50
C ARG A 97 4.53 0.25 -16.17
N GLY A 98 3.79 -0.83 -15.98
CA GLY A 98 3.65 -1.50 -14.70
C GLY A 98 2.59 -0.83 -13.82
N ILE A 99 1.91 -1.66 -13.03
CA ILE A 99 0.99 -1.23 -11.98
C ILE A 99 1.47 -1.78 -10.64
N ASP A 100 1.66 -0.89 -9.67
CA ASP A 100 1.89 -1.27 -8.28
C ASP A 100 0.79 -0.72 -7.37
N ILE A 101 0.20 -1.63 -6.60
CA ILE A 101 -0.79 -1.33 -5.57
C ILE A 101 -0.24 -1.66 -4.18
N LYS A 102 0.91 -2.32 -4.06
CA LYS A 102 1.45 -2.80 -2.78
C LYS A 102 1.75 -1.65 -1.83
N GLU A 103 2.34 -0.58 -2.35
CA GLU A 103 2.64 0.63 -1.57
C GLU A 103 1.39 1.39 -1.16
N LYS A 104 0.26 1.14 -1.83
CA LYS A 104 -1.05 1.72 -1.52
C LYS A 104 -1.85 0.88 -0.52
N ILE A 105 -1.35 -0.31 -0.15
CA ILE A 105 -1.99 -1.16 0.85
C ILE A 105 -1.49 -0.76 2.25
N ILE A 106 -2.35 -0.05 2.98
CA ILE A 106 -2.17 0.36 4.36
C ILE A 106 -2.36 -0.87 5.26
N GLY A 107 -1.37 -1.16 6.11
CA GLY A 107 -1.37 -2.25 7.07
C GLY A 107 -1.64 -3.63 6.53
N GLY A 108 -1.25 -3.87 5.27
CA GLY A 108 -1.41 -5.16 4.61
C GLY A 108 -2.86 -5.57 4.36
N SER A 109 -3.82 -4.71 4.70
CA SER A 109 -5.23 -5.07 4.89
C SER A 109 -6.22 -4.04 4.33
N ILE A 110 -5.80 -2.80 4.05
CA ILE A 110 -6.66 -1.75 3.48
C ILE A 110 -5.99 -1.18 2.22
N LEU A 111 -6.71 -1.10 1.11
CA LEU A 111 -6.33 -0.38 -0.11
C LEU A 111 -7.23 0.85 -0.21
N GLY A 112 -6.73 2.00 0.23
CA GLY A 112 -7.50 3.23 0.36
C GLY A 112 -6.60 4.41 0.70
N GLY A 113 -7.16 5.61 0.71
CA GLY A 113 -6.50 6.81 1.24
C GLY A 113 -6.49 6.85 2.77
N ASP A 114 -5.73 7.78 3.35
CA ASP A 114 -5.57 7.90 4.80
C ASP A 114 -6.89 8.21 5.52
N ILE A 115 -7.76 9.02 4.89
CA ILE A 115 -9.09 9.34 5.41
C ILE A 115 -9.93 8.06 5.55
N PHE A 116 -9.94 7.23 4.52
CA PHE A 116 -10.66 5.96 4.53
C PHE A 116 -10.08 5.01 5.57
N ALA A 117 -8.75 4.88 5.64
CA ALA A 117 -8.10 4.01 6.62
C ALA A 117 -8.40 4.43 8.07
N ASN A 118 -8.37 5.73 8.37
CA ASN A 118 -8.74 6.27 9.69
C ASN A 118 -10.21 6.02 10.00
N TRP A 119 -11.11 6.25 9.05
CA TRP A 119 -12.54 5.95 9.22
C TRP A 119 -12.78 4.45 9.50
N VAL A 120 -12.09 3.56 8.78
CA VAL A 120 -12.15 2.11 9.03
C VAL A 120 -11.68 1.78 10.44
N ARG A 121 -10.55 2.37 10.84
CA ARG A 121 -9.95 2.17 12.17
C ARG A 121 -10.91 2.59 13.27
N ASP A 122 -11.43 3.81 13.18
CA ASP A 122 -12.19 4.43 14.26
C ASP A 122 -13.60 3.83 14.38
N ARG A 123 -14.20 3.42 13.25
CA ARG A 123 -15.57 2.90 13.22
C ARG A 123 -15.68 1.40 13.44
N PHE A 124 -14.69 0.61 13.00
CA PHE A 124 -14.80 -0.86 12.96
C PHE A 124 -13.75 -1.61 13.79
N LEU A 125 -12.76 -0.94 14.40
CA LEU A 125 -11.81 -1.61 15.29
C LEU A 125 -12.14 -1.35 16.76
N PRO A 126 -12.68 -2.34 17.50
CA PRO A 126 -12.91 -2.19 18.93
C PRO A 126 -11.62 -1.91 19.72
N ALA A 127 -11.74 -1.10 20.78
CA ALA A 127 -10.64 -0.85 21.73
C ALA A 127 -10.04 -2.17 22.28
N LYS A 128 -10.86 -3.22 22.48
CA LYS A 128 -10.47 -4.52 23.05
C LYS A 128 -10.05 -5.61 22.04
N SER A 129 -9.74 -5.29 20.80
CA SER A 129 -9.38 -6.30 19.76
C SER A 129 -7.92 -6.82 19.84
N ARG A 130 -7.47 -7.34 20.99
CA ARG A 130 -6.11 -7.91 21.15
C ARG A 130 -5.91 -9.24 20.40
N GLU A 131 -7.00 -9.95 20.06
CA GLU A 131 -6.94 -11.34 19.57
C GLU A 131 -7.04 -11.50 18.04
N ILE A 132 -7.22 -10.41 17.27
CA ILE A 132 -7.33 -10.48 15.81
C ILE A 132 -6.03 -9.96 15.17
N PRO A 133 -5.21 -10.81 14.51
CA PRO A 133 -3.92 -10.41 13.93
C PRO A 133 -3.99 -9.27 12.90
N ALA A 134 -5.06 -9.22 12.09
CA ALA A 134 -5.29 -8.14 11.13
C ALA A 134 -5.61 -6.81 11.84
N VAL A 135 -6.37 -6.84 12.94
CA VAL A 135 -6.59 -5.67 13.80
C VAL A 135 -5.31 -5.28 14.52
N LYS A 136 -4.44 -6.23 14.87
CA LYS A 136 -3.09 -5.95 15.40
C LYS A 136 -2.21 -5.28 14.34
N GLN A 137 -2.34 -5.62 13.05
CA GLN A 137 -1.62 -4.94 11.96
C GLN A 137 -2.20 -3.56 11.61
N LEU A 138 -3.50 -3.34 11.79
CA LEU A 138 -4.13 -2.04 11.60
C LEU A 138 -3.93 -1.11 12.81
N LYS A 139 -3.96 -1.65 14.02
CA LYS A 139 -3.51 -0.98 15.26
C LYS A 139 -1.99 -0.76 15.30
N LYS A 140 -1.24 -1.39 14.40
CA LYS A 140 0.20 -1.15 14.24
C LYS A 140 0.53 0.15 13.50
N TYR A 141 -0.49 0.87 13.04
CA TYR A 141 -0.30 2.23 12.56
C TYR A 141 -0.59 3.17 13.70
N ALA A 142 0.48 3.54 14.39
CA ALA A 142 0.46 4.68 15.28
C ALA A 142 0.28 5.94 14.42
N THR A 143 -0.54 6.87 14.89
CA THR A 143 -0.65 8.20 14.30
C THR A 143 0.74 8.85 14.25
N LYS A 144 0.95 9.78 13.31
CA LYS A 144 2.22 10.50 13.24
C LYS A 144 2.53 11.20 14.57
N GLU A 145 1.50 11.69 15.27
CA GLU A 145 1.60 12.30 16.60
C GLU A 145 2.12 11.29 17.64
N GLU A 146 1.52 10.10 17.73
CA GLU A 146 1.95 9.05 18.65
C GLU A 146 3.39 8.60 18.37
N ILE A 147 3.77 8.45 17.09
CA ILE A 147 5.14 8.09 16.69
C ILE A 147 6.12 9.16 17.12
N ILE A 148 5.78 10.44 16.89
CA ILE A 148 6.62 11.58 17.28
C ILE A 148 6.77 11.62 18.80
N GLU A 149 5.67 11.49 19.54
CA GLU A 149 5.66 11.51 21.00
C GLU A 149 6.51 10.37 21.58
N ALA A 150 6.31 9.14 21.13
CA ALA A 150 7.06 7.98 21.58
C ALA A 150 8.56 8.10 21.26
N LEU A 151 8.91 8.59 20.07
CA LEU A 151 10.31 8.83 19.72
C LEU A 151 10.92 9.93 20.60
N CYS A 152 10.25 11.08 20.73
CA CYS A 152 10.69 12.21 21.53
C CYS A 152 10.95 11.82 22.99
N LYS A 153 10.07 10.99 23.55
CA LYS A 153 10.21 10.42 24.90
C LYS A 153 11.41 9.49 25.01
N GLU A 154 11.61 8.56 24.06
CA GLU A 154 12.74 7.62 24.11
C GLU A 154 14.10 8.30 23.94
N VAL A 155 14.18 9.32 23.08
CA VAL A 155 15.44 10.03 22.82
C VAL A 155 15.65 11.25 23.70
N ASN A 156 14.66 11.59 24.54
CA ASN A 156 14.61 12.78 25.39
C ASN A 156 14.93 14.08 24.63
N LYS A 157 14.28 14.28 23.47
CA LYS A 157 14.42 15.47 22.62
C LYS A 157 13.06 15.90 22.07
N ARG A 158 12.86 17.20 21.86
CA ARG A 158 11.70 17.72 21.14
C ARG A 158 11.79 17.40 19.65
N PHE A 159 10.64 17.33 18.98
CA PHE A 159 10.60 17.01 17.56
C PHE A 159 11.33 18.04 16.70
N ASP A 160 11.26 19.33 17.06
CA ASP A 160 11.98 20.39 16.35
C ASP A 160 13.51 20.19 16.41
N GLU A 161 14.03 19.72 17.54
CA GLU A 161 15.47 19.40 17.68
C GLU A 161 15.86 18.20 16.79
N ILE A 162 14.95 17.23 16.61
CA ILE A 162 15.16 16.08 15.71
C ILE A 162 15.17 16.51 14.24
N LYS A 163 14.39 17.54 13.85
CA LYS A 163 14.38 18.09 12.48
C LYS A 163 15.74 18.71 12.13
N GLU A 164 16.26 19.52 13.04
CA GLU A 164 17.52 20.25 12.88
C GLU A 164 18.75 19.33 12.96
N GLU A 165 18.65 18.20 13.64
CA GLU A 165 19.77 17.27 13.77
C GLU A 165 20.04 16.50 12.46
N ARG A 166 21.26 16.64 11.93
CA ARG A 166 21.77 15.79 10.84
C ARG A 166 22.31 14.49 11.42
N GLY A 167 21.42 13.58 11.81
CA GLY A 167 21.82 12.44 12.62
C GLY A 167 21.01 11.16 12.43
N THR A 168 21.42 10.13 13.17
CA THR A 168 20.78 8.82 13.16
C THR A 168 19.37 8.87 13.76
N ILE A 169 19.09 9.78 14.69
CA ILE A 169 17.75 9.96 15.27
C ILE A 169 16.74 10.47 14.24
N ARG A 170 17.12 11.45 13.41
CA ARG A 170 16.29 11.90 12.29
C ARG A 170 16.03 10.78 11.27
N GLN A 171 17.02 9.92 11.04
CA GLN A 171 16.85 8.73 10.20
C GLN A 171 15.89 7.72 10.83
N ILE A 172 15.92 7.54 12.16
CA ILE A 172 14.95 6.73 12.90
C ILE A 172 13.55 7.32 12.74
N ALA A 173 13.38 8.64 12.90
CA ALA A 173 12.09 9.31 12.67
C ALA A 173 11.53 9.03 11.27
N MET A 174 12.37 9.17 10.24
CA MET A 174 12.00 8.85 8.84
C MET A 174 11.57 7.38 8.67
N GLU A 175 12.27 6.44 9.31
CA GLU A 175 11.93 5.02 9.21
C GLU A 175 10.65 4.68 9.96
N LEU A 176 10.44 5.24 11.16
CA LEU A 176 9.25 5.01 11.96
C LEU A 176 8.00 5.61 11.29
N LEU A 177 8.06 6.87 10.85
CA LEU A 177 6.95 7.54 10.16
C LEU A 177 6.58 6.85 8.84
N TYR A 178 7.57 6.32 8.12
CA TYR A 178 7.30 5.55 6.91
C TYR A 178 6.71 4.17 7.22
N ARG A 179 7.37 3.41 8.10
CA ARG A 179 7.06 1.98 8.30
C ARG A 179 5.83 1.76 9.18
N PHE A 180 5.67 2.59 10.20
CA PHE A 180 4.59 2.50 11.18
C PHE A 180 3.58 3.62 11.02
N GLY A 181 3.95 4.78 10.48
CA GLY A 181 2.99 5.84 10.18
C GLY A 181 2.32 5.71 8.81
N GLY A 182 2.83 4.85 7.92
CA GLY A 182 2.30 4.67 6.55
C GLY A 182 2.53 5.86 5.61
N MET A 183 3.31 6.86 6.05
CA MET A 183 3.50 8.11 5.32
C MET A 183 4.41 7.93 4.11
N LYS A 184 4.15 8.71 3.06
CA LYS A 184 5.01 8.78 1.88
C LYS A 184 6.28 9.57 2.18
N GLY A 185 7.34 9.28 1.42
CA GLY A 185 8.62 9.99 1.57
C GLY A 185 8.52 11.51 1.34
N THR A 186 7.57 11.97 0.51
CA THR A 186 7.28 13.39 0.28
C THR A 186 6.68 14.06 1.51
N GLU A 187 5.67 13.43 2.13
CA GLU A 187 5.00 13.94 3.34
C GLU A 187 5.97 14.00 4.54
N ILE A 188 6.80 12.96 4.69
CA ILE A 188 7.86 12.93 5.71
C ILE A 188 8.90 14.04 5.44
N GLY A 189 9.22 14.28 4.17
CA GLY A 189 10.15 15.33 3.76
C GLY A 189 9.65 16.72 4.15
N GLU A 190 8.41 17.03 3.78
CA GLU A 190 7.74 18.29 4.15
C GLU A 190 7.73 18.50 5.68
N MET A 191 7.40 17.47 6.45
CA MET A 191 7.40 17.54 7.91
C MET A 191 8.77 17.80 8.53
N LEU A 192 9.83 17.26 7.93
CA LEU A 192 11.20 17.36 8.43
C LEU A 192 12.00 18.49 7.79
N GLY A 193 11.41 19.26 6.87
CA GLY A 193 12.09 20.33 6.13
C GLY A 193 13.16 19.82 5.17
N VAL A 194 12.96 18.65 4.56
CA VAL A 194 13.93 18.01 3.64
C VAL A 194 13.25 17.45 2.40
N ASP A 195 14.02 17.17 1.36
CA ASP A 195 13.49 16.55 0.14
C ASP A 195 13.23 15.04 0.31
N TYR A 196 12.36 14.47 -0.54
CA TYR A 196 12.00 13.05 -0.50
C TYR A 196 13.20 12.11 -0.71
N SER A 197 14.21 12.53 -1.49
CA SER A 197 15.41 11.74 -1.76
C SER A 197 16.28 11.64 -0.50
N THR A 198 16.34 12.71 0.31
CA THR A 198 16.95 12.71 1.64
C THR A 198 16.26 11.71 2.57
N VAL A 199 14.92 11.61 2.54
CA VAL A 199 14.17 10.61 3.31
C VAL A 199 14.54 9.19 2.87
N SER A 200 14.52 8.91 1.57
CA SER A 200 14.86 7.60 1.01
C SER A 200 16.30 7.17 1.36
N GLN A 201 17.27 8.07 1.17
CA GLN A 201 18.68 7.81 1.48
C GLN A 201 18.92 7.66 2.99
N GLY A 202 18.26 8.49 3.82
CA GLY A 202 18.34 8.42 5.27
C GLY A 202 17.91 7.05 5.81
N ARG A 203 16.77 6.55 5.33
CA ARG A 203 16.25 5.22 5.69
C ARG A 203 17.17 4.09 5.23
N LYS A 204 17.71 4.18 4.00
CA LYS A 204 18.69 3.20 3.49
C LYS A 204 19.95 3.15 4.38
N ARG A 205 20.50 4.30 4.74
CA ARG A 205 21.68 4.41 5.62
C ARG A 205 21.41 3.86 7.02
N LEU A 206 20.21 4.09 7.57
CA LEU A 206 19.81 3.53 8.86
C LEU A 206 19.82 2.00 8.83
N ARG A 207 19.25 1.37 7.79
CA ARG A 207 19.21 -0.08 7.67
C ARG A 207 20.60 -0.71 7.67
N GLU A 208 21.59 -0.07 7.03
CA GLU A 208 22.98 -0.53 7.09
C GLU A 208 23.58 -0.38 8.49
N LYS A 209 23.34 0.73 9.18
CA LYS A 209 23.81 0.95 10.56
C LYS A 209 23.21 -0.06 11.56
N LEU A 210 21.96 -0.48 11.36
CA LEU A 210 21.27 -1.42 12.24
C LEU A 210 21.87 -2.84 12.22
N LYS A 211 22.57 -3.23 11.14
CA LYS A 211 23.25 -4.54 11.06
C LYS A 211 24.37 -4.70 12.08
N GLY A 212 24.99 -3.61 12.54
CA GLY A 212 26.15 -3.63 13.45
C GLY A 212 25.95 -2.94 14.80
N ASN A 213 24.87 -2.18 15.01
CA ASN A 213 24.71 -1.34 16.20
C ASN A 213 23.53 -1.77 17.08
N LYS A 214 23.84 -2.49 18.18
CA LYS A 214 22.83 -3.00 19.13
C LYS A 214 22.07 -1.89 19.87
N ASN A 215 22.65 -0.70 20.08
CA ASN A 215 21.98 0.39 20.78
C ASN A 215 20.90 1.04 19.92
N LEU A 216 21.15 1.24 18.63
CA LEU A 216 20.14 1.78 17.70
C LEU A 216 18.95 0.83 17.57
N SER A 217 19.21 -0.47 17.50
CA SER A 217 18.16 -1.50 17.49
C SER A 217 17.35 -1.52 18.79
N LYS A 218 17.95 -1.17 19.94
CA LYS A 218 17.23 -1.04 21.21
C LYS A 218 16.28 0.16 21.22
N ILE A 219 16.70 1.32 20.69
CA ILE A 219 15.85 2.52 20.59
C ILE A 219 14.60 2.21 19.77
N ILE A 220 14.77 1.64 18.57
CA ILE A 220 13.63 1.28 17.70
C ILE A 220 12.70 0.28 18.42
N LYS A 221 13.25 -0.74 19.08
CA LYS A 221 12.46 -1.72 19.83
C LYS A 221 11.68 -1.10 21.01
N ARG A 222 12.25 -0.12 21.70
CA ARG A 222 11.57 0.57 22.81
C ARG A 222 10.42 1.44 22.30
N VAL A 223 10.64 2.17 21.20
CA VAL A 223 9.57 2.92 20.53
C VAL A 223 8.48 1.97 20.02
N GLU A 224 8.86 0.84 19.41
CA GLU A 224 7.91 -0.22 19.02
C GLU A 224 7.11 -0.74 20.22
N THR A 225 7.77 -0.96 21.36
CA THR A 225 7.11 -1.44 22.60
C THR A 225 6.13 -0.41 23.16
N ASP A 226 6.53 0.87 23.22
CA ASP A 226 5.68 1.96 23.70
C ASP A 226 4.44 2.14 22.80
N LEU A 227 4.61 1.97 21.49
CA LEU A 227 3.53 2.02 20.50
C LEU A 227 2.73 0.70 20.39
N SER A 228 3.03 -0.31 21.21
CA SER A 228 2.40 -1.64 21.16
C SER A 228 2.48 -2.34 19.78
N LEU A 229 3.57 -2.10 19.05
CA LEU A 229 3.83 -2.56 17.67
C LEU A 229 4.52 -3.93 17.58
#